data_AF-A0A4S5JLG3-F1
#
_entry.id   AF-A0A4S5JLG3-F1
#
_cell.length_a   1.000
_cell.length_b   1.000
_cell.length_c   1.000
_cell.angle_alpha   90.00
_cell.angle_beta   90.00
_cell.angle_gamma   90.00
#
_symmetry.space_group_name_H-M   'P 1'
#
loop_
_entity.id
_entity.type
_entity.pdbx_description
1 polymer ?
#
loop_
_entity_poly.entity_id
_entity_poly.type
_entity_poly.pdbx_seq_one_letter_code
_entity_poly.pdbx_strand_id
1 'polypeptide(L)'
;MDLAKARQTNARSVYRVNIPKNNNLDLLRFSFAFVVFLVHAYHLSDVASLSLFDTLFSAKMAVECFFVVSGFLIFMSYEHSSSLNRYFEKRVRRIYPAYFSVVVICAIFGSLLSTYSYSEYFLSSELYRYLIANLVFLNFIQPDLPGVFSENSLAAVNGALWTLKIEVMFYLSVPIFVWLFRKIGLWQGLTLLYFASFIYSFCMQLLINKHGGIFIELQRQLPGQLMFFIAGGALYYSFDF
;
A
#
# COMPACT_ATOMS: atom_id res chain seq x y z
N MET A 1 23.61 -16.92 -10.10
CA MET A 1 24.32 -15.64 -10.10
C MET A 1 23.94 -14.92 -8.82
N ASP A 2 24.90 -14.73 -7.93
CA ASP A 2 24.68 -14.09 -6.63
C ASP A 2 24.35 -12.61 -6.88
N LEU A 3 23.19 -12.10 -6.43
CA LEU A 3 22.87 -10.68 -6.62
C LEU A 3 23.90 -9.80 -5.91
N ALA A 4 24.57 -10.34 -4.87
CA ALA A 4 25.74 -9.74 -4.24
C ALA A 4 26.95 -9.58 -5.19
N LYS A 5 27.10 -10.44 -6.21
CA LYS A 5 28.14 -10.30 -7.25
C LYS A 5 27.74 -9.30 -8.35
N ALA A 6 26.46 -9.23 -8.72
CA ALA A 6 25.96 -8.16 -9.59
C ALA A 6 26.11 -6.76 -8.93
N ARG A 7 26.07 -6.72 -7.59
CA ARG A 7 26.43 -5.56 -6.74
C ARG A 7 27.86 -5.07 -6.99
N GLN A 8 28.81 -5.96 -7.28
CA GLN A 8 30.24 -5.64 -7.41
C GLN A 8 30.70 -5.35 -8.84
N THR A 9 30.03 -5.85 -9.87
CA THR A 9 30.53 -5.77 -11.26
C THR A 9 30.27 -4.43 -11.97
N ASN A 10 29.53 -3.49 -11.37
CA ASN A 10 29.28 -2.15 -11.94
C ASN A 10 29.95 -1.03 -11.11
N ALA A 11 31.20 -1.27 -10.69
CA ALA A 11 31.99 -0.35 -9.88
C ALA A 11 32.39 0.93 -10.67
N ARG A 12 31.49 1.92 -10.69
CA ARG A 12 31.83 3.35 -10.71
C ARG A 12 31.24 3.98 -9.45
N SER A 13 32.11 4.20 -8.46
CA SER A 13 31.87 4.93 -7.20
C SER A 13 30.47 4.75 -6.59
N VAL A 14 30.16 3.54 -6.10
CA VAL A 14 29.00 3.34 -5.23
C VAL A 14 29.36 3.93 -3.87
N TYR A 15 28.68 5.00 -3.47
CA TYR A 15 28.80 5.54 -2.12
C TYR A 15 28.28 4.47 -1.14
N ARG A 16 29.17 4.00 -0.23
CA ARG A 16 28.74 3.18 0.91
C ARG A 16 27.92 4.04 1.84
N VAL A 17 26.60 3.84 1.85
CA VAL A 17 25.70 4.53 2.76
C VAL A 17 25.41 3.55 3.89
N ASN A 18 25.98 3.78 5.07
CA ASN A 18 25.58 3.01 6.24
C ASN A 18 24.24 3.58 6.74
N ILE A 19 23.14 2.81 6.66
CA ILE A 19 21.87 3.25 7.24
C ILE A 19 21.92 2.97 8.74
N PRO A 20 22.00 4.00 9.59
CA PRO A 20 21.93 3.79 11.02
C PRO A 20 20.59 3.14 11.36
N LYS A 21 20.60 2.25 12.37
CA LYS A 21 19.35 1.72 12.97
C LYS A 21 18.42 2.84 13.42
N ASN A 22 18.99 3.99 13.80
CA ASN A 22 18.27 5.22 14.10
C ASN A 22 18.23 6.10 12.83
N ASN A 23 17.22 5.91 12.00
CA ASN A 23 16.98 6.70 10.79
C ASN A 23 15.58 7.34 10.84
N ASN A 24 15.35 8.32 9.98
CA ASN A 24 14.11 9.10 9.97
C ASN A 24 13.03 8.50 9.05
N LEU A 25 13.10 7.21 8.69
CA LEU A 25 12.09 6.60 7.81
C LEU A 25 10.72 6.52 8.48
N ASP A 26 10.67 6.37 9.80
CA ASP A 26 9.40 6.38 10.54
C ASP A 26 8.82 7.79 10.63
N LEU A 27 9.66 8.82 10.77
CA LEU A 27 9.22 10.22 10.69
C LEU A 27 8.66 10.52 9.30
N LEU A 28 9.34 10.08 8.23
CA LEU A 28 8.91 10.27 6.86
C LEU A 28 7.53 9.62 6.62
N ARG A 29 7.36 8.37 7.08
CA ARG A 29 6.08 7.66 7.04
C ARG A 29 5.00 8.38 7.83
N PHE A 30 5.32 8.89 9.01
CA PHE A 30 4.39 9.69 9.79
C PHE A 30 3.96 10.95 9.04
N SER A 31 4.90 11.69 8.43
CA SER A 31 4.58 12.86 7.60
C SER A 31 3.65 12.52 6.43
N PHE A 32 3.89 11.40 5.75
CA PHE A 32 3.00 10.94 4.67
C PHE A 32 1.62 10.56 5.19
N ALA A 33 1.53 9.83 6.31
CA ALA A 33 0.25 9.50 6.95
C ALA A 33 -0.51 10.76 7.37
N PHE A 34 0.18 11.76 7.88
CA PHE A 34 -0.40 13.04 8.28
C PHE A 34 -0.95 13.82 7.08
N VAL A 35 -0.23 13.86 5.96
CA VAL A 35 -0.73 14.43 4.71
C VAL A 35 -1.99 13.71 4.23
N VAL A 36 -1.97 12.37 4.23
CA VAL A 36 -3.14 11.56 3.85
C VAL A 36 -4.33 11.89 4.77
N PHE A 37 -4.10 11.99 6.08
CA PHE A 37 -5.12 12.37 7.05
C PHE A 37 -5.73 13.75 6.76
N LEU A 38 -4.90 14.79 6.56
CA LEU A 38 -5.39 16.15 6.32
C LEU A 38 -6.26 16.25 5.07
N VAL A 39 -5.85 15.59 3.99
CA VAL A 39 -6.60 15.57 2.72
C VAL A 39 -7.92 14.80 2.88
N HIS A 40 -7.91 13.64 3.57
CA HIS A 40 -9.16 12.92 3.85
C HIS A 40 -10.08 13.67 4.82
N ALA A 41 -9.55 14.46 5.74
CA ALA A 41 -10.37 15.29 6.63
C ALA A 41 -11.21 16.28 5.82
N TYR A 42 -10.69 16.83 4.73
CA TYR A 42 -11.48 17.63 3.79
C TYR A 42 -12.49 16.77 3.01
N HIS A 43 -12.03 15.75 2.28
CA HIS A 43 -12.88 14.93 1.40
C HIS A 43 -13.99 14.14 2.11
N LEU A 44 -13.84 13.81 3.40
CA LEU A 44 -14.85 13.07 4.16
C LEU A 44 -15.78 13.96 4.97
N SER A 45 -15.38 15.19 5.28
CA SER A 45 -16.24 16.13 6.02
C SER A 45 -17.00 17.10 5.13
N ASP A 46 -16.55 17.29 3.88
CA ASP A 46 -17.05 18.30 2.93
C ASP A 46 -17.03 19.74 3.51
N VAL A 47 -16.19 19.99 4.52
CA VAL A 47 -16.06 21.31 5.15
C VAL A 47 -15.16 22.22 4.32
N ALA A 48 -15.76 23.25 3.71
CA ALA A 48 -15.07 24.18 2.81
C ALA A 48 -13.82 24.85 3.41
N SER A 49 -13.78 25.11 4.73
CA SER A 49 -12.62 25.72 5.38
C SER A 49 -11.38 24.82 5.38
N LEU A 50 -11.52 23.52 5.10
CA LEU A 50 -10.41 22.56 5.01
C LEU A 50 -9.90 22.38 3.56
N SER A 51 -10.49 23.04 2.57
CA SER A 51 -10.10 22.96 1.14
C SER A 51 -8.63 23.32 0.87
N LEU A 52 -8.03 24.13 1.74
CA LEU A 52 -6.59 24.44 1.71
C LEU A 52 -5.74 23.16 1.74
N PHE A 53 -6.13 22.13 2.50
CA PHE A 53 -5.35 20.90 2.62
C PHE A 53 -5.28 20.12 1.30
N ASP A 54 -6.37 20.08 0.54
CA ASP A 54 -6.40 19.45 -0.79
C ASP A 54 -5.65 20.28 -1.84
N THR A 55 -5.60 21.60 -1.67
CA THR A 55 -4.85 22.50 -2.55
C THR A 55 -3.34 22.39 -2.33
N LEU A 56 -2.91 22.28 -1.07
CA LEU A 56 -1.49 22.26 -0.69
C LEU A 56 -0.87 20.87 -0.75
N PHE A 57 -1.66 19.82 -0.52
CA PHE A 57 -1.16 18.46 -0.39
C PHE A 57 -1.88 17.49 -1.32
N SER A 58 -1.17 16.41 -1.67
CA SER A 58 -1.74 15.31 -2.45
C SER A 58 -1.66 14.01 -1.67
N ALA A 59 -2.81 13.48 -1.25
CA ALA A 59 -2.90 12.16 -0.64
C ALA A 59 -2.37 11.07 -1.59
N LYS A 60 -2.63 11.21 -2.90
CA LYS A 60 -2.10 10.31 -3.92
C LYS A 60 -0.57 10.26 -3.89
N MET A 61 0.08 11.43 -3.98
CA MET A 61 1.55 11.51 -3.94
C MET A 61 2.11 10.92 -2.63
N ALA A 62 1.48 11.21 -1.48
CA ALA A 62 1.91 10.66 -0.20
C ALA A 62 1.86 9.12 -0.18
N VAL A 63 0.81 8.51 -0.76
CA VAL A 63 0.69 7.05 -0.91
C VAL A 63 1.75 6.50 -1.88
N GLU A 64 2.02 7.19 -2.98
CA GLU A 64 3.09 6.80 -3.92
C GLU A 64 4.47 6.83 -3.23
N CYS A 65 4.74 7.84 -2.41
CA CYS A 65 5.96 7.89 -1.58
C CYS A 65 6.02 6.77 -0.54
N PHE A 66 4.89 6.38 0.08
CA PHE A 66 4.83 5.19 0.92
C PHE A 66 5.27 3.95 0.16
N PHE A 67 4.82 3.76 -1.09
CA PHE A 67 5.22 2.61 -1.89
C PHE A 67 6.70 2.62 -2.25
N VAL A 68 7.32 3.78 -2.50
CA VAL A 68 8.79 3.89 -2.65
C VAL A 68 9.51 3.44 -1.38
N VAL A 69 9.13 3.95 -0.21
CA VAL A 69 9.73 3.56 1.08
C VAL A 69 9.52 2.06 1.36
N SER A 70 8.35 1.53 1.03
CA SER A 70 8.02 0.12 1.14
C SER A 70 8.89 -0.73 0.21
N GLY A 71 9.09 -0.32 -1.04
CA GLY A 71 10.05 -0.93 -1.98
C GLY A 71 11.41 -1.14 -1.34
N PHE A 72 11.99 -0.03 -0.87
CA PHE A 72 13.28 -0.04 -0.22
C PHE A 72 13.36 -1.04 0.95
N LEU A 73 12.42 -0.96 1.89
CA LEU A 73 12.45 -1.75 3.13
C LEU A 73 12.05 -3.22 2.95
N ILE A 74 11.22 -3.53 1.95
CA ILE A 74 10.75 -4.90 1.71
C ILE A 74 11.83 -5.69 0.97
N PHE A 75 12.48 -5.13 -0.05
CA PHE A 75 13.65 -5.75 -0.69
C PHE A 75 14.79 -5.96 0.32
N MET A 76 15.13 -4.94 1.11
CA MET A 76 16.11 -5.06 2.19
C MET A 76 15.78 -6.21 3.16
N SER A 77 14.53 -6.29 3.61
CA SER A 77 14.14 -7.35 4.53
C SER A 77 14.17 -8.74 3.91
N TYR A 78 13.90 -8.85 2.61
CA TYR A 78 13.95 -10.12 1.91
C TYR A 78 15.39 -10.62 1.83
N GLU A 79 16.33 -9.78 1.38
CA GLU A 79 17.76 -10.12 1.27
C GLU A 79 18.40 -10.41 2.65
N HIS A 80 17.97 -9.73 3.71
CA HIS A 80 18.44 -10.00 5.08
C HIS A 80 17.72 -11.15 5.80
N SER A 81 16.81 -11.87 5.13
CA SER A 81 16.12 -13.01 5.73
C SER A 81 16.79 -14.32 5.36
N SER A 82 17.02 -15.18 6.36
CA SER A 82 17.69 -16.48 6.18
C SER A 82 16.86 -17.50 5.38
N SER A 83 15.54 -17.32 5.29
CA SER A 83 14.65 -18.18 4.51
C SER A 83 13.35 -17.45 4.14
N LEU A 84 12.63 -17.97 3.14
CA LEU A 84 11.31 -17.46 2.73
C LEU A 84 10.30 -17.47 3.88
N ASN A 85 10.25 -18.55 4.66
CA ASN A 85 9.32 -18.66 5.79
C ASN A 85 9.58 -17.57 6.84
N ARG A 86 10.85 -17.30 7.16
CA ARG A 86 11.23 -16.25 8.12
C ARG A 86 10.90 -14.84 7.59
N TYR A 87 11.03 -14.64 6.29
CA TYR A 87 10.60 -13.40 5.65
C TYR A 87 9.09 -13.19 5.81
N PHE A 88 8.27 -14.16 5.41
CA PHE A 88 6.80 -14.04 5.51
C PHE A 88 6.32 -13.92 6.96
N GLU A 89 6.90 -14.67 7.90
CA GLU A 89 6.60 -14.58 9.34
C GLU A 89 6.78 -13.14 9.87
N LYS A 90 7.92 -12.49 9.54
CA LYS A 90 8.19 -11.09 9.92
C LYS A 90 7.15 -10.14 9.33
N ARG A 91 6.74 -10.35 8.08
CA ARG A 91 5.76 -9.50 7.37
C ARG A 91 4.36 -9.64 7.94
N VAL A 92 3.92 -10.87 8.24
CA VAL A 92 2.61 -11.14 8.85
C VAL A 92 2.53 -10.54 10.26
N ARG A 93 3.55 -10.77 11.11
CA ARG A 93 3.58 -10.19 12.47
C ARG A 93 3.61 -8.67 12.49
N ARG A 94 4.09 -8.05 11.42
CA ARG A 94 4.14 -6.60 11.27
C ARG A 94 2.78 -5.99 10.94
N ILE A 95 2.03 -6.55 9.99
CA ILE A 95 0.77 -5.94 9.52
C ILE A 95 -0.46 -6.52 10.20
N TYR A 96 -0.55 -7.84 10.30
CA TYR A 96 -1.82 -8.51 10.59
C TYR A 96 -2.42 -8.17 11.96
N PRO A 97 -1.65 -8.07 13.07
CA PRO A 97 -2.23 -7.72 14.37
C PRO A 97 -2.93 -6.36 14.36
N ALA A 98 -2.26 -5.31 13.87
CA ALA A 98 -2.83 -3.97 13.81
C ALA A 98 -4.03 -3.91 12.84
N TYR A 99 -3.93 -4.58 11.69
CA TYR A 99 -5.01 -4.64 10.70
C TYR A 99 -6.25 -5.37 11.24
N PHE A 100 -6.06 -6.52 11.88
CA PHE A 100 -7.13 -7.26 12.54
C PHE A 100 -7.82 -6.39 13.60
N SER A 101 -7.03 -5.74 14.46
CA SER A 101 -7.56 -4.87 15.51
C SER A 101 -8.41 -3.74 14.93
N VAL A 102 -7.94 -3.01 13.91
CA VAL A 102 -8.72 -1.89 13.35
C VAL A 102 -10.02 -2.38 12.70
N VAL A 103 -10.00 -3.50 11.97
CA VAL A 103 -11.20 -4.06 11.34
C VAL A 103 -12.24 -4.46 12.39
N VAL A 104 -11.82 -5.17 13.44
CA VAL A 104 -12.71 -5.62 14.52
C VAL A 104 -13.23 -4.45 15.36
N ILE A 105 -12.36 -3.49 15.68
CA ILE A 105 -12.76 -2.27 16.42
C ILE A 105 -13.79 -1.50 15.59
N CYS A 106 -13.56 -1.27 14.30
CA CYS A 106 -14.55 -0.64 13.42
C CYS A 106 -15.88 -1.42 13.40
N ALA A 107 -15.83 -2.75 13.30
CA ALA A 107 -17.03 -3.58 13.28
C ALA A 107 -17.84 -3.52 14.60
N ILE A 108 -17.16 -3.43 15.76
CA ILE A 108 -17.84 -3.35 17.06
C ILE A 108 -18.36 -1.92 17.30
N PHE A 109 -17.49 -0.91 17.19
CA PHE A 109 -17.83 0.48 17.48
C PHE A 109 -18.70 1.12 16.38
N GLY A 110 -18.74 0.55 15.18
CA GLY A 110 -19.67 0.92 14.12
C GLY A 110 -21.13 0.81 14.56
N SER A 111 -21.45 -0.12 15.47
CA SER A 111 -22.80 -0.23 16.05
C SER A 111 -23.26 1.03 16.80
N LEU A 112 -22.33 1.84 17.31
CA LEU A 112 -22.64 3.11 17.99
C LEU A 112 -22.99 4.23 17.02
N LEU A 113 -22.57 4.11 15.76
CA LEU A 113 -22.76 5.09 14.70
C LEU A 113 -23.81 4.64 13.67
N SER A 114 -24.32 3.42 13.81
CA SER A 114 -25.30 2.84 12.89
C SER A 114 -26.68 3.44 13.11
N THR A 115 -27.43 3.61 12.03
CA THR A 115 -28.86 3.95 12.07
C THR A 115 -29.75 2.74 12.43
N TYR A 116 -29.20 1.53 12.43
CA TYR A 116 -29.94 0.31 12.79
C TYR A 116 -29.97 0.12 14.30
N SER A 117 -30.98 -0.61 14.80
CA SER A 117 -30.96 -1.06 16.19
C SER A 117 -29.79 -2.03 16.44
N TYR A 118 -29.31 -2.14 17.68
CA TYR A 118 -28.23 -3.07 18.02
C TYR A 118 -28.52 -4.51 17.57
N SER A 119 -29.76 -4.98 17.74
CA SER A 119 -30.17 -6.32 17.30
C SER A 119 -30.06 -6.49 15.78
N GLU A 120 -30.54 -5.52 15.01
CA GLU A 120 -30.47 -5.57 13.55
C GLU A 120 -29.02 -5.50 13.06
N TYR A 121 -28.19 -4.66 13.69
CA TYR A 121 -26.78 -4.53 13.35
C TYR A 121 -26.00 -5.83 13.54
N PHE A 122 -26.09 -6.45 14.73
CA PHE A 122 -25.30 -7.66 15.05
C PHE A 122 -25.85 -8.95 14.41
N LEU A 123 -27.12 -8.96 14.00
CA LEU A 123 -27.72 -10.06 13.23
C LEU A 123 -27.62 -9.86 11.71
N SER A 124 -27.21 -8.68 11.25
CA SER A 124 -27.08 -8.39 9.82
C SER A 124 -25.99 -9.24 9.17
N SER A 125 -26.30 -9.83 8.01
CA SER A 125 -25.33 -10.53 7.16
C SER A 125 -24.24 -9.60 6.62
N GLU A 126 -24.49 -8.30 6.54
CA GLU A 126 -23.54 -7.29 6.06
C GLU A 126 -22.36 -7.13 7.03
N LEU A 127 -22.60 -7.20 8.34
CA LEU A 127 -21.54 -7.16 9.36
C LEU A 127 -20.56 -8.32 9.17
N TYR A 128 -21.08 -9.53 9.00
CA TYR A 128 -20.24 -10.71 8.80
C TYR A 128 -19.55 -10.69 7.44
N ARG A 129 -20.23 -10.21 6.38
CA ARG A 129 -19.60 -10.00 5.07
C ARG A 129 -18.46 -8.98 5.16
N TYR A 130 -18.64 -7.91 5.93
CA TYR A 130 -17.60 -6.90 6.19
C TYR A 130 -16.41 -7.54 6.89
N LEU A 131 -16.63 -8.26 7.99
CA LEU A 131 -15.55 -8.92 8.74
C LEU A 131 -14.78 -9.91 7.86
N ILE A 132 -15.48 -10.80 7.15
CA ILE A 132 -14.84 -11.80 6.30
C ILE A 132 -14.04 -11.12 5.18
N ALA A 133 -14.67 -10.23 4.42
CA ALA A 133 -14.05 -9.55 3.31
C ALA A 133 -12.83 -8.73 3.75
N ASN A 134 -12.96 -7.95 4.82
CA ASN A 134 -11.87 -7.08 5.28
C ASN A 134 -10.72 -7.89 5.87
N LEU A 135 -10.97 -8.91 6.71
CA LEU A 135 -9.91 -9.70 7.34
C LEU A 135 -9.03 -10.49 6.36
N VAL A 136 -9.52 -10.76 5.14
CA VAL A 136 -8.75 -11.38 4.05
C VAL A 136 -8.26 -10.38 3.01
N PHE A 137 -8.23 -9.08 3.33
CA PHE A 137 -7.77 -7.98 2.47
C PHE A 137 -8.60 -7.77 1.18
N LEU A 138 -9.87 -8.20 1.19
CA LEU A 138 -10.85 -8.00 0.12
C LEU A 138 -11.88 -6.92 0.47
N ASN A 139 -11.43 -5.83 1.11
CA ASN A 139 -12.27 -4.73 1.57
C ASN A 139 -13.21 -4.14 0.48
N PHE A 140 -12.82 -4.17 -0.79
CA PHE A 140 -13.65 -3.73 -1.91
C PHE A 140 -14.95 -4.54 -2.12
N ILE A 141 -15.05 -5.75 -1.55
CA ILE A 141 -16.27 -6.58 -1.63
C ILE A 141 -17.34 -6.06 -0.66
N GLN A 142 -16.92 -5.58 0.52
CA GLN A 142 -17.81 -5.03 1.54
C GLN A 142 -17.04 -3.96 2.34
N PRO A 143 -16.99 -2.72 1.83
CA PRO A 143 -16.25 -1.62 2.47
C PRO A 143 -17.04 -0.93 3.60
N ASP A 144 -18.35 -1.12 3.63
CA ASP A 144 -19.32 -0.50 4.54
C ASP A 144 -19.85 -1.47 5.61
N LEU A 145 -20.33 -0.89 6.71
CA LEU A 145 -21.00 -1.59 7.82
C LEU A 145 -22.50 -1.27 7.78
N PRO A 146 -23.36 -2.18 8.29
CA PRO A 146 -24.81 -2.00 8.22
C PRO A 146 -25.26 -0.70 8.89
N GLY A 147 -25.89 0.18 8.12
CA GLY A 147 -26.41 1.47 8.59
C GLY A 147 -25.37 2.50 9.04
N VAL A 148 -24.07 2.28 8.82
CA VAL A 148 -23.00 3.20 9.23
C VAL A 148 -22.65 4.15 8.08
N PHE A 149 -22.60 5.45 8.34
CA PHE A 149 -22.28 6.50 7.36
C PHE A 149 -23.16 6.48 6.11
N SER A 150 -24.39 5.98 6.19
CA SER A 150 -25.30 5.85 5.04
C SER A 150 -25.69 7.18 4.40
N GLU A 151 -25.57 8.29 5.13
CA GLU A 151 -25.84 9.64 4.65
C GLU A 151 -24.60 10.35 4.08
N ASN A 152 -23.40 9.77 4.24
CA ASN A 152 -22.17 10.38 3.74
C ASN A 152 -22.00 10.09 2.24
N SER A 153 -21.25 10.96 1.55
CA SER A 153 -20.85 10.77 0.15
C SER A 153 -20.04 9.46 -0.07
N LEU A 154 -19.35 9.01 0.98
CA LEU A 154 -18.63 7.74 1.03
C LEU A 154 -19.01 6.97 2.30
N ALA A 155 -19.71 5.85 2.13
CA ALA A 155 -20.11 4.97 3.22
C ALA A 155 -18.99 4.01 3.71
N ALA A 156 -17.85 3.96 3.01
CA ALA A 156 -16.73 3.10 3.36
C ALA A 156 -16.17 3.46 4.73
N VAL A 157 -16.16 2.51 5.67
CA VAL A 157 -15.79 2.76 7.07
C VAL A 157 -14.30 3.05 7.21
N ASN A 158 -13.48 2.36 6.43
CA ASN A 158 -12.05 2.62 6.35
C ASN A 158 -11.57 2.49 4.91
N GLY A 159 -11.82 3.56 4.13
CA GLY A 159 -11.38 3.64 2.74
C GLY A 159 -9.87 3.43 2.59
N ALA A 160 -9.03 3.82 3.56
CA ALA A 160 -7.58 3.74 3.44
C ALA A 160 -7.00 2.31 3.42
N LEU A 161 -7.77 1.28 3.82
CA LEU A 161 -7.30 -0.11 3.90
C LEU A 161 -6.87 -0.71 2.55
N TRP A 162 -7.30 -0.14 1.42
CA TRP A 162 -6.86 -0.61 0.10
C TRP A 162 -5.34 -0.58 -0.07
N THR A 163 -4.64 0.36 0.58
CA THR A 163 -3.17 0.48 0.50
C THR A 163 -2.46 -0.69 1.17
N LEU A 164 -3.01 -1.25 2.26
CA LEU A 164 -2.44 -2.39 2.97
C LEU A 164 -2.57 -3.69 2.18
N LYS A 165 -3.67 -3.86 1.44
CA LYS A 165 -3.81 -4.95 0.46
C LYS A 165 -2.65 -4.94 -0.54
N ILE A 166 -2.33 -3.76 -1.10
CA ILE A 166 -1.22 -3.58 -2.04
C ILE A 166 0.11 -3.95 -1.37
N GLU A 167 0.33 -3.52 -0.13
CA GLU A 167 1.57 -3.86 0.58
C GLU A 167 1.73 -5.37 0.80
N VAL A 168 0.65 -6.08 1.13
CA VAL A 168 0.65 -7.56 1.19
C VAL A 168 0.98 -8.16 -0.17
N MET A 169 0.43 -7.62 -1.27
CA MET A 169 0.78 -8.07 -2.62
C MET A 169 2.27 -7.85 -2.94
N PHE A 170 2.87 -6.74 -2.48
CA PHE A 170 4.31 -6.54 -2.60
C PHE A 170 5.09 -7.60 -1.81
N TYR A 171 4.66 -7.93 -0.59
CA TYR A 171 5.31 -8.98 0.19
C TYR A 171 5.36 -10.31 -0.55
N LEU A 172 4.28 -10.68 -1.22
CA LEU A 172 4.16 -11.90 -2.04
C LEU A 172 4.98 -11.81 -3.34
N SER A 173 5.11 -10.62 -3.91
CA SER A 173 5.75 -10.43 -5.23
C SER A 173 7.28 -10.37 -5.16
N VAL A 174 7.87 -9.87 -4.08
CA VAL A 174 9.34 -9.72 -3.98
C VAL A 174 10.13 -11.01 -4.23
N PRO A 175 9.77 -12.18 -3.67
CA PRO A 175 10.49 -13.42 -3.98
C PRO A 175 10.49 -13.75 -5.49
N ILE A 176 9.38 -13.47 -6.18
CA ILE A 176 9.22 -13.70 -7.62
C ILE A 176 10.07 -12.69 -8.40
N PHE A 177 10.07 -11.42 -8.00
CA PHE A 177 10.91 -10.38 -8.60
C PHE A 177 12.40 -10.71 -8.45
N VAL A 178 12.84 -11.10 -7.26
CA VAL A 178 14.23 -11.48 -7.03
C VAL A 178 14.62 -12.72 -7.85
N TRP A 179 13.73 -13.70 -7.97
CA TRP A 179 13.93 -14.83 -8.88
C TRP A 179 14.10 -14.38 -10.34
N LEU A 180 13.24 -13.48 -10.81
CA LEU A 180 13.32 -12.90 -12.16
C LEU A 180 14.65 -12.15 -12.36
N PHE A 181 15.04 -11.31 -11.41
CA PHE A 181 16.28 -10.53 -11.45
C PHE A 181 17.53 -11.41 -11.54
N ARG A 182 17.50 -12.60 -10.91
CA ARG A 182 18.57 -13.60 -11.03
C ARG A 182 18.65 -14.25 -12.41
N LYS A 183 17.57 -14.25 -13.19
CA LYS A 183 17.49 -14.84 -14.53
C LYS A 183 17.88 -13.86 -15.62
N ILE A 184 17.35 -12.64 -15.58
CA ILE A 184 17.52 -11.65 -16.66
C ILE A 184 18.51 -10.52 -16.30
N GLY A 185 18.97 -10.47 -15.06
CA GLY A 185 19.81 -9.40 -14.52
C GLY A 185 19.00 -8.37 -13.72
N LEU A 186 19.63 -7.81 -12.69
CA LEU A 186 18.99 -6.93 -11.72
C LEU A 186 18.42 -5.66 -12.37
N TRP A 187 19.26 -4.91 -13.07
CA TRP A 187 18.86 -3.65 -13.69
C TRP A 187 17.90 -3.84 -14.85
N GLN A 188 18.05 -4.94 -15.61
CA GLN A 188 17.10 -5.32 -16.66
C GLN A 188 15.72 -5.62 -16.07
N GLY A 189 15.66 -6.39 -14.98
CA GLY A 189 14.41 -6.73 -14.31
C GLY A 189 13.73 -5.52 -13.64
N LEU A 190 14.50 -4.67 -12.96
CA LEU A 190 13.97 -3.42 -12.38
C LEU A 190 13.42 -2.51 -13.48
N THR A 191 14.18 -2.30 -14.56
CA THR A 191 13.76 -1.47 -15.70
C THR A 191 12.50 -2.04 -16.36
N LEU A 192 12.47 -3.35 -16.62
CA LEU A 192 11.32 -4.03 -17.20
C LEU A 192 10.06 -3.84 -16.35
N LEU A 193 10.12 -4.11 -15.04
CA LEU A 193 8.96 -3.99 -14.16
C LEU A 193 8.50 -2.54 -14.01
N TYR A 194 9.43 -1.59 -13.94
CA TYR A 194 9.12 -0.16 -13.88
C TYR A 194 8.36 0.29 -15.13
N PHE A 195 8.89 0.03 -16.32
CA PHE A 195 8.26 0.45 -17.57
C PHE A 195 6.97 -0.32 -17.86
N ALA A 196 6.88 -1.61 -17.54
CA ALA A 196 5.64 -2.36 -17.67
C ALA A 196 4.52 -1.78 -16.79
N SER A 197 4.85 -1.43 -15.54
CA SER A 197 3.92 -0.75 -14.62
C SER A 197 3.53 0.64 -15.09
N PHE A 198 4.49 1.42 -15.60
CA PHE A 198 4.23 2.75 -16.17
C PHE A 198 3.28 2.67 -17.37
N ILE A 199 3.56 1.78 -18.33
CA ILE A 199 2.72 1.57 -19.52
C ILE A 199 1.31 1.14 -19.09
N TYR A 200 1.20 0.19 -18.17
CA TYR A 200 -0.10 -0.22 -17.64
C TYR A 200 -0.87 0.95 -17.03
N SER A 201 -0.22 1.74 -16.17
CA SER A 201 -0.83 2.89 -15.50
C SER A 201 -1.27 3.98 -16.48
N PHE A 202 -0.45 4.22 -17.51
CA PHE A 202 -0.76 5.13 -18.59
C PHE A 202 -1.95 4.66 -19.41
N CYS A 203 -1.99 3.39 -19.81
CA CYS A 203 -3.14 2.78 -20.49
C CYS A 203 -4.41 2.87 -19.65
N MET A 204 -4.33 2.58 -18.34
CA MET A 204 -5.47 2.74 -17.44
C MET A 204 -5.91 4.20 -17.37
N GLN A 205 -5.01 5.17 -17.35
CA GLN A 205 -5.36 6.59 -17.37
C GLN A 205 -6.15 6.98 -18.63
N LEU A 206 -5.74 6.47 -19.80
CA LEU A 206 -6.48 6.69 -21.04
C LEU A 206 -7.89 6.08 -20.98
N LEU A 207 -8.03 4.90 -20.37
CA LEU A 207 -9.33 4.24 -20.19
C LEU A 207 -10.20 4.94 -19.15
N ILE A 208 -9.63 5.48 -18.06
CA ILE A 208 -10.34 6.30 -17.08
C ILE A 208 -10.97 7.51 -17.77
N ASN A 209 -10.19 8.23 -18.59
CA ASN A 209 -10.68 9.41 -19.30
C ASN A 209 -11.81 9.10 -20.29
N LYS A 210 -11.88 7.86 -20.80
CA LYS A 210 -12.87 7.43 -21.81
C LYS A 210 -14.10 6.71 -21.23
N HIS A 211 -13.91 5.93 -20.17
CA HIS A 211 -14.91 4.98 -19.67
C HIS A 211 -15.20 5.11 -18.16
N GLY A 212 -14.41 5.90 -17.42
CA GLY A 212 -14.67 6.21 -16.02
C GLY A 212 -14.29 5.12 -15.01
N GLY A 213 -15.15 4.95 -13.99
CA GLY A 213 -14.77 4.56 -12.62
C GLY A 213 -14.02 3.24 -12.42
N ILE A 214 -14.38 2.14 -13.10
CA ILE A 214 -13.76 0.83 -12.85
C ILE A 214 -12.25 0.83 -13.11
N PHE A 215 -11.80 1.64 -14.07
CA PHE A 215 -10.39 1.73 -14.42
C PHE A 215 -9.57 2.46 -13.35
N ILE A 216 -10.19 3.29 -12.51
CA ILE A 216 -9.55 3.92 -11.34
C ILE A 216 -9.15 2.83 -10.36
N GLU A 217 -10.06 1.92 -10.05
CA GLU A 217 -9.79 0.82 -9.12
C GLU A 217 -8.73 -0.13 -9.69
N LEU A 218 -8.77 -0.45 -10.99
CA LEU A 218 -7.75 -1.26 -11.64
C LEU A 218 -6.36 -0.59 -11.62
N GLN A 219 -6.29 0.72 -11.87
CA GLN A 219 -5.04 1.49 -11.80
C GLN A 219 -4.47 1.54 -10.37
N ARG A 220 -5.33 1.52 -9.35
CA ARG A 220 -4.91 1.46 -7.95
C ARG A 220 -4.31 0.10 -7.57
N GLN A 221 -4.68 -1.00 -8.24
CA GLN A 221 -4.13 -2.33 -7.97
C GLN A 221 -2.77 -2.57 -8.64
N LEU A 222 -2.12 -3.71 -8.34
CA LEU A 222 -0.97 -4.15 -9.14
C LEU A 222 -1.42 -4.53 -10.56
N PRO A 223 -0.66 -4.14 -11.60
CA PRO A 223 0.68 -3.54 -11.55
C PRO A 223 0.70 -2.00 -11.53
N GLY A 224 -0.42 -1.29 -11.41
CA GLY A 224 -0.48 0.17 -11.54
C GLY A 224 0.37 0.95 -10.51
N GLN A 225 0.53 0.43 -9.30
CA GLN A 225 1.36 1.08 -8.27
C GLN A 225 2.81 0.55 -8.22
N LEU A 226 3.14 -0.43 -9.08
CA LEU A 226 4.39 -1.17 -8.99
C LEU A 226 5.63 -0.31 -9.30
N MET A 227 5.54 0.67 -10.21
CA MET A 227 6.68 1.51 -10.58
C MET A 227 7.27 2.27 -9.38
N PHE A 228 6.43 2.75 -8.47
CA PHE A 228 6.89 3.44 -7.25
C PHE A 228 7.61 2.48 -6.31
N PHE A 229 7.05 1.28 -6.12
CA PHE A 229 7.68 0.22 -5.33
C PHE A 229 9.03 -0.22 -5.92
N ILE A 230 9.09 -0.38 -7.24
CA ILE A 230 10.32 -0.75 -7.95
C ILE A 230 11.37 0.36 -7.88
N ALA A 231 10.98 1.64 -7.92
CA ALA A 231 11.91 2.75 -7.68
C ALA A 231 12.55 2.66 -6.29
N GLY A 232 11.76 2.32 -5.26
CA GLY A 232 12.28 2.01 -3.92
C GLY A 232 13.27 0.85 -3.87
N GLY A 233 12.96 -0.24 -4.59
CA GLY A 233 13.87 -1.38 -4.74
C GLY A 233 15.17 -1.00 -5.46
N ALA A 234 15.08 -0.19 -6.52
CA ALA A 234 16.24 0.33 -7.23
C ALA A 234 17.12 1.20 -6.32
N LEU A 235 16.54 2.06 -5.48
CA LEU A 235 17.27 2.80 -4.45
C LEU A 235 18.01 1.84 -3.52
N TYR A 236 17.35 0.79 -3.03
CA TYR A 236 17.99 -0.20 -2.17
C TYR A 236 19.22 -0.86 -2.83
N TYR A 237 19.12 -1.24 -4.10
CA TYR A 237 20.25 -1.86 -4.80
C TYR A 237 21.30 -0.86 -5.32
N SER A 238 20.99 0.43 -5.35
CA SER A 238 21.93 1.50 -5.77
C SER A 238 22.93 1.87 -4.68
N PHE A 239 22.63 1.57 -3.42
CA PHE A 239 23.45 1.92 -2.27
C PHE A 239 24.03 0.65 -1.64
N ASP A 240 25.31 0.71 -1.29
CA ASP A 240 25.95 -0.35 -0.52
C ASP A 240 25.70 -0.11 0.98
N PHE A 241 24.79 -0.91 1.51
CA PHE A 241 24.52 -1.12 2.94
C PHE A 241 25.24 -2.35 3.45
#